data_AF-A0A380S670-F1
#
_entry.id   AF-A0A380S670-F1
#
_cell.length_a   1.000
_cell.length_b   1.000
_cell.length_c   1.000
_cell.angle_alpha   90.00
_cell.angle_beta   90.00
_cell.angle_gamma   90.00
#
_symmetry.space_group_name_H-M   'P 1'
#
loop_
_entity.id
_entity.type
_entity.pdbx_description
1 polymer ?
#
loop_
_entity_poly.entity_id
_entity_poly.type
_entity_poly.pdbx_seq_one_letter_code
_entity_poly.pdbx_strand_id
1 'polypeptide(L)'
;MGKNVLNTVSVFGVKMLDIPLLNKLQQYEIDFSKKRISPLFLDEYVEVVKELLNWYSSTVASILNNKRYKDSNLCDFVFKESCKSELDYNNAIKMHLFVSSEYAVFLTKTLNVSNVVSLREKIQFAIDDFESLLIEYACVFENKNGITPHGGRKGRFCLINMRDCMEKLFMLGHYQYSSNIINDMSFYSIFSIRQFIESWGKRIIGYEMIYDQNDQPIKKFTQIGWDFISEQVKKGNIKLPFNLDQLMHIYRWSNIFTHMTHLYAAYMQFYAITMVEKMFATSDGIPKKIYNNRLQTKACADVLIYNYNQVKQDLEDSLKEKNFGNSVKIVWTDVDKNEAAYIMTL
;
A
#
# COMPACT_ATOMS: atom_id res chain seq x y z
N MET A 1 -4.71 -33.10 13.15
CA MET A 1 -6.05 -33.42 12.63
C MET A 1 -6.84 -32.12 12.54
N GLY A 2 -6.84 -31.48 11.38
CA GLY A 2 -7.49 -30.19 11.17
C GLY A 2 -9.00 -30.37 11.03
N LYS A 3 -9.79 -29.52 11.72
CA LYS A 3 -11.19 -29.33 11.35
C LYS A 3 -11.20 -28.82 9.90
N ASN A 4 -11.92 -29.49 9.01
CA ASN A 4 -12.22 -28.95 7.68
C ASN A 4 -12.94 -27.62 7.86
N VAL A 5 -12.26 -26.49 7.63
CA VAL A 5 -12.86 -25.16 7.84
C VAL A 5 -13.65 -24.73 6.61
N LEU A 6 -13.23 -25.16 5.42
CA LEU A 6 -13.83 -24.74 4.15
C LEU A 6 -14.63 -25.87 3.49
N ASN A 7 -15.92 -25.69 3.29
CA ASN A 7 -16.73 -26.65 2.54
C ASN A 7 -16.62 -26.40 1.02
N THR A 8 -16.92 -27.41 0.21
CA THR A 8 -16.94 -27.29 -1.26
C THR A 8 -18.25 -27.85 -1.81
N VAL A 9 -18.77 -27.24 -2.87
CA VAL A 9 -19.97 -27.69 -3.59
C VAL A 9 -19.62 -28.02 -5.05
N SER A 10 -20.44 -28.83 -5.71
CA SER A 10 -20.34 -29.03 -7.17
C SER A 10 -21.47 -28.31 -7.87
N VAL A 11 -21.13 -27.37 -8.76
CA VAL A 11 -22.07 -26.64 -9.61
C VAL A 11 -21.75 -26.98 -11.07
N PHE A 12 -22.68 -27.62 -11.77
CA PHE A 12 -22.50 -28.08 -13.15
C PHE A 12 -21.20 -28.90 -13.38
N GLY A 13 -20.82 -29.74 -12.40
CA GLY A 13 -19.60 -30.55 -12.47
C GLY A 13 -18.31 -29.81 -12.12
N VAL A 14 -18.37 -28.52 -11.79
CA VAL A 14 -17.24 -27.72 -11.32
C VAL A 14 -17.25 -27.67 -9.80
N LYS A 15 -16.11 -27.97 -9.16
CA LYS A 15 -15.96 -27.89 -7.71
C LYS A 15 -15.62 -26.46 -7.30
N MET A 16 -16.40 -25.88 -6.40
CA MET A 16 -16.25 -24.50 -5.89
C MET A 16 -16.25 -24.51 -4.37
N LEU A 17 -15.78 -23.42 -3.74
CA LEU A 17 -15.98 -23.24 -2.29
C LEU A 17 -17.47 -23.07 -1.99
N ASP A 18 -17.95 -23.54 -0.84
CA ASP A 18 -19.33 -23.27 -0.42
C ASP A 18 -19.39 -21.90 0.28
N ILE A 19 -19.74 -20.87 -0.47
CA ILE A 19 -19.89 -19.49 0.04
C ILE A 19 -21.33 -19.03 -0.24
N PRO A 20 -22.31 -19.36 0.62
CA PRO A 20 -23.73 -19.12 0.36
C PRO A 20 -24.08 -17.65 0.07
N LEU A 21 -23.38 -16.72 0.74
CA LEU A 21 -23.58 -15.28 0.59
C LEU A 21 -23.09 -14.75 -0.77
N LEU A 22 -22.20 -15.46 -1.46
CA LEU A 22 -21.69 -15.05 -2.77
C LEU A 22 -22.77 -15.18 -3.85
N ASN A 23 -23.58 -16.25 -3.80
CA ASN A 23 -24.72 -16.42 -4.70
C ASN A 23 -25.75 -15.29 -4.53
N LYS A 24 -25.99 -14.88 -3.28
CA LYS A 24 -26.88 -13.75 -2.97
C LYS A 24 -26.32 -12.45 -3.55
N LEU A 25 -25.01 -12.20 -3.38
CA LEU A 25 -24.34 -11.03 -3.95
C LEU A 25 -24.40 -10.98 -5.48
N GLN A 26 -24.17 -12.11 -6.17
CA GLN A 26 -24.24 -12.19 -7.63
C GLN A 26 -25.63 -11.82 -8.17
N GLN A 27 -26.70 -12.16 -7.44
CA GLN A 27 -28.05 -11.75 -7.81
C GLN A 27 -28.22 -10.21 -7.77
N TYR A 28 -27.70 -9.55 -6.72
CA TYR A 28 -27.69 -8.08 -6.66
C TYR A 28 -26.87 -7.46 -7.80
N GLU A 29 -25.73 -8.05 -8.17
CA GLU A 29 -24.90 -7.58 -9.28
C GLU A 29 -25.63 -7.61 -10.63
N ILE A 30 -26.46 -8.64 -10.86
CA ILE A 30 -27.35 -8.75 -12.02
C ILE A 30 -28.39 -7.62 -11.99
N ASP A 31 -28.99 -7.34 -10.84
CA ASP A 31 -30.04 -6.32 -10.71
C ASP A 31 -29.49 -4.89 -10.87
N PHE A 32 -28.26 -4.64 -10.42
CA PHE A 32 -27.51 -3.41 -10.75
C PHE A 32 -27.34 -3.22 -12.27
N SER A 33 -27.02 -4.29 -13.01
CA SER A 33 -26.85 -4.22 -14.48
C SER A 33 -28.15 -3.85 -15.21
N LYS A 34 -29.30 -4.14 -14.58
CA LYS A 34 -30.64 -3.82 -15.07
C LYS A 34 -31.13 -2.44 -14.64
N LYS A 35 -30.28 -1.62 -14.01
CA LYS A 35 -30.57 -0.27 -13.48
C LYS A 35 -31.74 -0.20 -12.49
N ARG A 36 -32.06 -1.30 -11.80
CA ARG A 36 -33.10 -1.33 -10.75
C ARG A 36 -32.45 -0.99 -9.42
N ILE A 37 -32.30 0.31 -9.11
CA ILE A 37 -31.66 0.75 -7.86
C ILE A 37 -32.65 1.61 -7.07
N SER A 38 -33.35 1.00 -6.12
CA SER A 38 -34.11 1.72 -5.09
C SER A 38 -33.23 1.94 -3.84
N PRO A 39 -33.56 2.89 -2.96
CA PRO A 39 -32.85 3.04 -1.68
C PRO A 39 -32.89 1.76 -0.82
N LEU A 40 -34.05 1.09 -0.73
CA LEU A 40 -34.17 -0.19 -0.01
C LEU A 40 -33.26 -1.28 -0.57
N PHE A 41 -33.08 -1.33 -1.90
CA PHE A 41 -32.16 -2.26 -2.54
C PHE A 41 -30.70 -2.01 -2.15
N LEU A 42 -30.30 -0.74 -1.99
CA LEU A 42 -28.94 -0.38 -1.59
C LEU A 42 -28.67 -0.71 -0.11
N ASP A 43 -29.64 -0.50 0.77
CA ASP A 43 -29.56 -0.91 2.17
C ASP A 43 -29.31 -2.41 2.28
N GLU A 44 -30.15 -3.22 1.62
CA GLU A 44 -29.99 -4.68 1.61
C GLU A 44 -28.66 -5.12 1.01
N TYR A 45 -28.22 -4.49 -0.08
CA TYR A 45 -26.94 -4.79 -0.70
C TYR A 45 -25.77 -4.54 0.26
N VAL A 46 -25.76 -3.40 0.96
CA VAL A 46 -24.73 -3.07 1.97
C VAL A 46 -24.69 -4.12 3.06
N GLU A 47 -25.85 -4.54 3.58
CA GLU A 47 -25.91 -5.55 4.64
C GLU A 47 -25.39 -6.91 4.16
N VAL A 48 -25.76 -7.35 2.95
CA VAL A 48 -25.24 -8.60 2.37
C VAL A 48 -23.72 -8.54 2.18
N VAL A 49 -23.19 -7.42 1.71
CA VAL A 49 -21.73 -7.24 1.57
C VAL A 49 -21.05 -7.31 2.94
N LYS A 50 -21.57 -6.60 3.95
CA LYS A 50 -21.02 -6.62 5.30
C LYS A 50 -21.07 -8.00 5.94
N GLU A 51 -22.16 -8.74 5.74
CA GLU A 51 -22.31 -10.12 6.22
C GLU A 51 -21.23 -11.03 5.60
N LEU A 52 -20.98 -10.90 4.29
CA LEU A 52 -19.94 -11.65 3.60
C LEU A 52 -18.53 -11.30 4.11
N LEU A 53 -18.24 -10.01 4.33
CA LEU A 53 -16.95 -9.55 4.86
C LEU A 53 -16.72 -10.00 6.31
N ASN A 54 -17.76 -10.00 7.13
CA ASN A 54 -17.74 -10.53 8.50
C ASN A 54 -17.54 -12.05 8.52
N TRP A 55 -18.22 -12.78 7.64
CA TRP A 55 -18.01 -14.21 7.47
C TRP A 55 -16.55 -14.51 7.07
N TYR A 56 -16.02 -13.77 6.09
CA TYR A 56 -14.65 -13.94 5.62
C TYR A 56 -13.63 -13.70 6.73
N SER A 57 -13.71 -12.55 7.41
CA SER A 57 -12.79 -12.21 8.50
C SER A 57 -12.86 -13.23 9.65
N SER A 58 -14.04 -13.71 10.01
CA SER A 58 -14.24 -14.76 11.03
C SER A 58 -13.64 -16.10 10.59
N THR A 59 -13.81 -16.47 9.32
CA THR A 59 -13.23 -17.69 8.74
C THR A 59 -11.71 -17.65 8.78
N VAL A 60 -11.11 -16.53 8.37
CA VAL A 60 -9.66 -16.35 8.44
C VAL A 60 -9.16 -16.36 9.89
N ALA A 61 -9.87 -15.71 10.81
CA ALA A 61 -9.52 -15.74 12.23
C ALA A 61 -9.50 -17.18 12.78
N SER A 62 -10.44 -18.02 12.36
CA SER A 62 -10.45 -19.45 12.68
C SER A 62 -9.26 -20.19 12.06
N ILE A 63 -8.98 -19.99 10.76
CA ILE A 63 -7.83 -20.60 10.06
C ILE A 63 -6.50 -20.26 10.75
N LEU A 64 -6.34 -19.01 11.17
CA LEU A 64 -5.12 -18.51 11.79
C LEU A 64 -5.09 -18.68 13.31
N ASN A 65 -6.10 -19.31 13.91
CA ASN A 65 -6.27 -19.44 15.36
C ASN A 65 -6.11 -18.09 16.11
N ASN A 66 -6.69 -17.02 15.56
CA ASN A 66 -6.58 -15.64 16.07
C ASN A 66 -5.13 -15.14 16.25
N LYS A 67 -4.16 -15.74 15.55
CA LYS A 67 -2.77 -15.34 15.64
C LYS A 67 -2.58 -13.91 15.11
N ARG A 68 -1.87 -13.10 15.90
CA ARG A 68 -1.39 -11.77 15.49
C ARG A 68 0.02 -11.86 14.92
N TYR A 69 0.31 -10.99 13.97
CA TYR A 69 1.62 -10.90 13.33
C TYR A 69 2.19 -9.49 13.50
N LYS A 70 3.52 -9.40 13.58
CA LYS A 70 4.22 -8.12 13.62
C LYS A 70 4.27 -7.51 12.22
N ASP A 71 4.15 -6.19 12.14
CA ASP A 71 4.19 -5.43 10.88
C ASP A 71 5.47 -5.73 10.07
N SER A 72 6.62 -5.98 10.72
CA SER A 72 7.86 -6.40 10.04
C SER A 72 7.67 -7.68 9.25
N ASN A 73 7.12 -8.72 9.89
CA ASN A 73 6.93 -10.01 9.24
C ASN A 73 5.85 -9.91 8.14
N LEU A 74 4.81 -9.10 8.36
CA LEU A 74 3.77 -8.89 7.36
C LEU A 74 4.34 -8.20 6.12
N CYS A 75 5.11 -7.12 6.27
CA CYS A 75 5.75 -6.42 5.15
C CYS A 75 6.66 -7.35 4.34
N ASP A 76 7.50 -8.15 5.02
CA ASP A 76 8.46 -9.03 4.37
C ASP A 76 7.80 -10.10 3.49
N PHE A 77 6.65 -10.64 3.92
CA PHE A 77 5.95 -11.71 3.21
C PHE A 77 4.92 -11.19 2.21
N VAL A 78 4.17 -10.13 2.53
CA VAL A 78 3.12 -9.60 1.65
C VAL A 78 3.72 -8.95 0.40
N PHE A 79 4.88 -8.29 0.54
CA PHE A 79 5.56 -7.62 -0.57
C PHE A 79 6.74 -8.43 -1.11
N LYS A 80 6.80 -9.74 -0.82
CA LYS A 80 7.89 -10.61 -1.26
C LYS A 80 7.79 -10.87 -2.76
N GLU A 81 8.89 -10.65 -3.48
CA GLU A 81 8.93 -10.89 -4.93
C GLU A 81 8.87 -12.38 -5.30
N SER A 82 9.47 -13.24 -4.49
CA SER A 82 9.48 -14.70 -4.71
C SER A 82 9.67 -15.49 -3.41
N CYS A 83 9.00 -16.63 -3.32
CA CYS A 83 9.20 -17.59 -2.23
C CYS A 83 10.28 -18.62 -2.64
N LYS A 84 11.30 -18.79 -1.79
CA LYS A 84 12.44 -19.68 -2.09
C LYS A 84 12.27 -21.09 -1.53
N SER A 85 11.26 -21.31 -0.69
CA SER A 85 10.97 -22.59 -0.06
C SER A 85 9.47 -22.75 0.15
N GLU A 86 9.04 -24.01 0.35
CA GLU A 86 7.66 -24.32 0.72
C GLU A 86 7.27 -23.66 2.04
N LEU A 87 8.17 -23.65 3.03
CA LEU A 87 7.94 -22.98 4.31
C LEU A 87 7.69 -21.47 4.12
N ASP A 88 8.48 -20.83 3.25
CA ASP A 88 8.30 -19.41 2.91
C ASP A 88 6.95 -19.17 2.26
N TYR A 89 6.56 -20.03 1.32
CA TYR A 89 5.29 -19.94 0.60
C TYR A 89 4.09 -20.12 1.56
N ASN A 90 4.17 -21.13 2.42
CA ASN A 90 3.16 -21.41 3.45
C ASN A 90 3.01 -20.24 4.43
N ASN A 91 4.12 -19.58 4.78
CA ASN A 91 4.08 -18.37 5.59
C ASN A 91 3.46 -17.20 4.83
N ALA A 92 3.81 -17.02 3.55
CA ALA A 92 3.22 -15.98 2.71
C ALA A 92 1.68 -16.10 2.69
N ILE A 93 1.12 -17.28 2.39
CA ILE A 93 -0.33 -17.49 2.37
C ILE A 93 -0.98 -17.03 3.69
N LYS A 94 -0.40 -17.40 4.84
CA LYS A 94 -0.92 -17.01 6.16
C LYS A 94 -0.87 -15.50 6.40
N MET A 95 0.19 -14.82 5.97
CA MET A 95 0.30 -13.36 6.10
C MET A 95 -0.66 -12.63 5.15
N HIS A 96 -0.81 -13.13 3.92
CA HIS A 96 -1.78 -12.59 2.96
C HIS A 96 -3.22 -12.75 3.48
N LEU A 97 -3.58 -13.91 4.03
CA LEU A 97 -4.86 -14.13 4.71
C LEU A 97 -5.06 -13.15 5.88
N PHE A 98 -4.05 -12.96 6.72
CA PHE A 98 -4.15 -12.02 7.84
C PHE A 98 -4.45 -10.59 7.35
N VAL A 99 -3.68 -10.09 6.39
CA VAL A 99 -3.87 -8.74 5.85
C VAL A 99 -5.21 -8.58 5.14
N SER A 100 -5.64 -9.58 4.36
CA SER A 100 -6.95 -9.55 3.71
C SER A 100 -8.10 -9.52 4.72
N SER A 101 -7.96 -10.21 5.85
CA SER A 101 -8.96 -10.15 6.93
C SER A 101 -9.05 -8.77 7.59
N GLU A 102 -7.92 -8.10 7.81
CA GLU A 102 -7.88 -6.72 8.31
C GLU A 102 -8.54 -5.76 7.31
N TYR A 103 -8.33 -5.97 6.01
CA TYR A 103 -9.01 -5.20 4.97
C TYR A 103 -10.53 -5.45 4.95
N ALA A 104 -10.98 -6.69 5.11
CA ALA A 104 -12.41 -6.99 5.20
C ALA A 104 -13.08 -6.32 6.42
N VAL A 105 -12.39 -6.29 7.56
CA VAL A 105 -12.84 -5.57 8.77
C VAL A 105 -12.91 -4.07 8.50
N PHE A 106 -11.92 -3.49 7.81
CA PHE A 106 -11.94 -2.10 7.42
C PHE A 106 -13.15 -1.77 6.53
N LEU A 107 -13.37 -2.53 5.45
CA LEU A 107 -14.50 -2.34 4.54
C LEU A 107 -15.84 -2.44 5.28
N THR A 108 -15.99 -3.39 6.20
CA THR A 108 -17.21 -3.54 6.99
C THR A 108 -17.55 -2.28 7.78
N LYS A 109 -16.54 -1.59 8.32
CA LYS A 109 -16.72 -0.35 9.11
C LYS A 109 -17.00 0.88 8.25
N THR A 110 -16.49 0.91 7.02
CA THR A 110 -16.54 2.11 6.16
C THR A 110 -17.69 2.08 5.15
N LEU A 111 -18.20 0.90 4.79
CA LEU A 111 -19.28 0.75 3.83
C LEU A 111 -20.62 1.26 4.38
N ASN A 112 -21.30 2.06 3.56
CA ASN A 112 -22.63 2.58 3.82
C ASN A 112 -23.34 2.88 2.49
N VAL A 113 -24.63 3.21 2.55
CA VAL A 113 -25.46 3.48 1.38
C VAL A 113 -24.91 4.60 0.48
N SER A 114 -24.26 5.61 1.06
CA SER A 114 -23.79 6.77 0.31
C SER A 114 -22.52 6.50 -0.49
N ASN A 115 -21.73 5.47 -0.13
CA ASN A 115 -20.49 5.12 -0.82
C ASN A 115 -20.50 3.75 -1.53
N VAL A 116 -21.48 2.90 -1.26
CA VAL A 116 -21.47 1.51 -1.76
C VAL A 116 -21.49 1.42 -3.29
N VAL A 117 -22.21 2.33 -3.95
CA VAL A 117 -22.31 2.35 -5.42
C VAL A 117 -20.97 2.71 -6.06
N SER A 118 -20.25 3.69 -5.52
CA SER A 118 -18.94 4.10 -6.03
C SER A 118 -17.85 3.09 -5.70
N LEU A 119 -18.01 2.33 -4.61
CA LEU A 119 -17.08 1.30 -4.16
C LEU A 119 -17.34 -0.09 -4.76
N ARG A 120 -18.48 -0.29 -5.42
CA ARG A 120 -18.96 -1.61 -5.89
C ARG A 120 -17.89 -2.44 -6.61
N GLU A 121 -17.23 -1.87 -7.62
CA GLU A 121 -16.19 -2.60 -8.37
C GLU A 121 -15.03 -3.02 -7.46
N LYS A 122 -14.63 -2.17 -6.52
CA LYS A 122 -13.54 -2.45 -5.57
C LYS A 122 -13.92 -3.55 -4.58
N ILE A 123 -15.18 -3.54 -4.12
CA ILE A 123 -15.74 -4.58 -3.25
C ILE A 123 -15.70 -5.92 -4.00
N GLN A 124 -16.14 -5.96 -5.26
CA GLN A 124 -16.11 -7.18 -6.06
C GLN A 124 -14.67 -7.70 -6.24
N PHE A 125 -13.71 -6.83 -6.57
CA PHE A 125 -12.32 -7.26 -6.69
C PHE A 125 -11.72 -7.75 -5.38
N ALA A 126 -12.08 -7.14 -4.25
CA ALA A 126 -11.67 -7.62 -2.94
C ALA A 126 -12.23 -9.01 -2.65
N ILE A 127 -13.49 -9.27 -2.99
CA ILE A 127 -14.14 -10.57 -2.80
C ILE A 127 -13.50 -11.63 -3.69
N ASP A 128 -13.20 -11.32 -4.96
CA ASP A 128 -12.49 -12.23 -5.87
C ASP A 128 -11.08 -12.57 -5.32
N ASP A 129 -10.37 -11.59 -4.75
CA ASP A 129 -9.06 -11.81 -4.11
C ASP A 129 -9.18 -12.70 -2.87
N PHE A 130 -10.21 -12.45 -2.06
CA PHE A 130 -10.47 -13.19 -0.82
C PHE A 130 -10.79 -14.65 -1.11
N GLU A 131 -11.64 -14.90 -2.10
CA GLU A 131 -11.94 -16.24 -2.58
C GLU A 131 -10.68 -16.95 -3.09
N SER A 132 -9.91 -16.29 -3.94
CA SER A 132 -8.67 -16.85 -4.49
C SER A 132 -7.68 -17.24 -3.39
N LEU A 133 -7.55 -16.42 -2.33
CA LEU A 133 -6.71 -16.75 -1.17
C LEU A 133 -7.23 -17.95 -0.37
N LEU A 134 -8.55 -18.09 -0.20
CA LEU A 134 -9.12 -19.26 0.47
C LEU A 134 -8.95 -20.54 -0.35
N ILE A 135 -9.05 -20.45 -1.68
CA ILE A 135 -8.77 -21.57 -2.58
C ILE A 135 -7.32 -21.99 -2.46
N GLU A 136 -6.38 -21.03 -2.51
CA GLU A 136 -4.95 -21.32 -2.36
C GLU A 136 -4.67 -22.01 -1.01
N TYR A 137 -5.26 -21.49 0.07
CA TYR A 137 -5.17 -22.13 1.38
C TYR A 137 -5.73 -23.56 1.38
N ALA A 138 -6.91 -23.77 0.79
CA ALA A 138 -7.56 -25.08 0.74
C ALA A 138 -6.74 -26.10 -0.07
N CYS A 139 -6.14 -25.68 -1.18
CA CYS A 139 -5.24 -26.51 -1.99
C CYS A 139 -3.99 -26.90 -1.20
N VAL A 140 -3.31 -25.94 -0.57
CA VAL A 140 -2.02 -26.15 0.09
C VAL A 140 -2.14 -26.86 1.44
N PHE A 141 -3.11 -26.47 2.27
CA PHE A 141 -3.21 -26.95 3.66
C PHE A 141 -4.30 -28.00 3.90
N GLU A 142 -5.33 -28.05 3.03
CA GLU A 142 -6.42 -29.02 3.15
C GLU A 142 -6.42 -30.07 2.03
N ASN A 143 -5.45 -30.01 1.09
CA ASN A 143 -5.34 -30.88 -0.08
C ASN A 143 -6.61 -30.90 -0.96
N LYS A 144 -7.34 -29.78 -1.02
CA LYS A 144 -8.57 -29.66 -1.81
C LYS A 144 -8.28 -29.14 -3.21
N ASN A 145 -7.67 -29.99 -4.03
CA ASN A 145 -7.37 -29.64 -5.42
C ASN A 145 -8.63 -29.55 -6.30
N GLY A 146 -8.48 -28.86 -7.44
CA GLY A 146 -9.50 -28.72 -8.47
C GLY A 146 -10.66 -27.78 -8.11
N ILE A 147 -10.48 -26.89 -7.12
CA ILE A 147 -11.45 -25.85 -6.80
C ILE A 147 -11.27 -24.70 -7.78
N THR A 148 -12.37 -24.29 -8.42
CA THR A 148 -12.43 -23.13 -9.30
C THR A 148 -13.12 -21.97 -8.56
N PRO A 149 -12.65 -20.72 -8.69
CA PRO A 149 -13.35 -19.58 -8.13
C PRO A 149 -14.69 -19.33 -8.84
N HIS A 150 -15.65 -18.74 -8.12
CA HIS A 150 -16.93 -18.32 -8.70
C HIS A 150 -16.78 -17.09 -9.60
N GLY A 151 -15.79 -16.25 -9.29
CA GLY A 151 -15.52 -14.99 -9.96
C GLY A 151 -14.07 -14.84 -10.38
N GLY A 152 -13.77 -13.68 -10.97
CA GLY A 152 -12.42 -13.34 -11.35
C GLY A 152 -12.34 -11.87 -11.74
N ARG A 153 -11.19 -11.28 -11.48
CA ARG A 153 -10.92 -9.89 -11.84
C ARG A 153 -11.11 -9.68 -13.34
N LYS A 154 -11.98 -8.75 -13.72
CA LYS A 154 -12.08 -8.27 -15.11
C LYS A 154 -10.75 -7.60 -15.49
N GLY A 155 -10.04 -8.15 -16.46
CA GLY A 155 -8.72 -7.67 -16.89
C GLY A 155 -8.69 -6.35 -17.67
N ARG A 156 -9.71 -5.49 -17.59
CA ARG A 156 -9.75 -4.20 -18.31
C ARG A 156 -10.00 -3.03 -17.36
N PHE A 157 -9.06 -2.09 -17.40
CA PHE A 157 -9.14 -0.80 -16.72
C PHE A 157 -10.29 0.06 -17.27
N CYS A 158 -11.02 0.74 -16.38
CA CYS A 158 -11.90 1.83 -16.78
C CYS A 158 -11.07 3.12 -16.93
N LEU A 159 -11.03 3.69 -18.14
CA LEU A 159 -10.28 4.92 -18.45
C LEU A 159 -10.78 6.14 -17.66
N ILE A 160 -12.05 6.14 -17.22
CA ILE A 160 -12.63 7.20 -16.41
C ILE A 160 -11.93 7.26 -15.04
N ASN A 161 -11.65 6.09 -14.44
CA ASN A 161 -10.92 6.01 -13.17
C ASN A 161 -9.47 6.52 -13.30
N MET A 162 -8.88 6.53 -14.50
CA MET A 162 -7.53 7.05 -14.74
C MET A 162 -7.49 8.59 -14.68
N ARG A 163 -8.50 9.23 -15.26
CA ARG A 163 -8.62 10.69 -15.30
C ARG A 163 -8.85 11.27 -13.91
N ASP A 164 -9.83 10.75 -13.18
CA ASP A 164 -10.15 11.21 -11.82
C ASP A 164 -8.96 11.01 -10.87
N CYS A 165 -8.14 9.99 -11.11
CA CYS A 165 -6.93 9.73 -10.32
C CYS A 165 -5.76 10.63 -10.69
N MET A 166 -5.56 10.97 -11.97
CA MET A 166 -4.55 11.95 -12.36
C MET A 166 -4.89 13.34 -11.82
N GLU A 167 -6.17 13.73 -11.86
CA GLU A 167 -6.64 15.00 -11.26
C GLU A 167 -6.39 15.02 -9.73
N LYS A 168 -6.61 13.90 -9.02
CA LYS A 168 -6.33 13.78 -7.58
C LYS A 168 -4.83 13.66 -7.25
N LEU A 169 -4.02 13.04 -8.12
CA LEU A 169 -2.55 12.94 -8.01
C LEU A 169 -1.88 14.32 -8.10
N PHE A 170 -2.36 15.19 -8.99
CA PHE A 170 -1.89 16.57 -9.07
C PHE A 170 -2.24 17.38 -7.82
N MET A 171 -3.33 17.03 -7.12
CA MET A 171 -3.75 17.69 -5.87
C MET A 171 -3.02 17.16 -4.62
N LEU A 172 -2.50 15.93 -4.64
CA LEU A 172 -1.73 15.34 -3.52
C LEU A 172 -0.43 16.11 -3.20
N GLY A 173 0.10 16.87 -4.16
CA GLY A 173 1.23 17.78 -3.91
C GLY A 173 0.91 18.95 -2.98
N HIS A 174 -0.37 19.22 -2.71
CA HIS A 174 -0.84 20.48 -2.13
C HIS A 174 -1.77 20.37 -0.89
N TYR A 175 -2.19 19.18 -0.44
CA TYR A 175 -3.16 19.04 0.65
C TYR A 175 -2.63 18.28 1.88
N GLN A 176 -3.00 18.78 3.07
CA GLN A 176 -2.94 18.02 4.32
C GLN A 176 -3.83 16.78 4.20
N TYR A 177 -3.25 15.64 4.60
CA TYR A 177 -3.87 14.32 4.60
C TYR A 177 -5.23 14.34 5.30
N SER A 178 -6.29 13.95 4.59
CA SER A 178 -7.58 13.64 5.21
C SER A 178 -7.94 12.17 4.97
N SER A 179 -8.62 11.58 5.94
CA SER A 179 -9.14 10.20 5.98
C SER A 179 -10.05 9.80 4.80
N ASN A 180 -10.32 10.71 3.86
CA ASN A 180 -11.18 10.49 2.69
C ASN A 180 -10.48 9.75 1.54
N ILE A 181 -9.14 9.63 1.55
CA ILE A 181 -8.39 8.94 0.46
C ILE A 181 -8.57 7.42 0.49
N ILE A 182 -8.79 6.81 1.67
CA ILE A 182 -8.94 5.35 1.77
C ILE A 182 -10.25 4.88 1.10
N ASN A 183 -11.28 5.73 1.07
CA ASN A 183 -12.52 5.48 0.35
C ASN A 183 -12.35 5.59 -1.19
N ASP A 184 -11.29 6.24 -1.66
CA ASP A 184 -11.08 6.53 -3.08
C ASP A 184 -9.98 5.66 -3.73
N MET A 185 -9.46 4.64 -3.04
CA MET A 185 -8.43 3.72 -3.54
C MET A 185 -8.77 3.08 -4.89
N SER A 186 -8.37 3.72 -5.98
CA SER A 186 -8.40 3.16 -7.31
C SER A 186 -7.18 2.27 -7.53
N PHE A 187 -7.18 1.53 -8.64
CA PHE A 187 -6.05 0.76 -9.13
C PHE A 187 -4.72 1.55 -9.28
N TYR A 188 -4.77 2.88 -9.20
CA TYR A 188 -3.61 3.77 -9.30
C TYR A 188 -2.94 4.05 -7.95
N SER A 189 -3.48 3.52 -6.85
CA SER A 189 -2.92 3.66 -5.50
C SER A 189 -1.44 3.26 -5.45
N ILE A 190 -1.03 2.22 -6.19
CA ILE A 190 0.37 1.74 -6.20
C ILE A 190 1.33 2.78 -6.78
N PHE A 191 0.92 3.45 -7.87
CA PHE A 191 1.72 4.54 -8.44
C PHE A 191 1.78 5.74 -7.48
N SER A 192 0.66 6.08 -6.85
CA SER A 192 0.60 7.15 -5.84
C SER A 192 1.48 6.85 -4.63
N ILE A 193 1.46 5.61 -4.12
CA ILE A 193 2.33 5.15 -3.02
C ILE A 193 3.79 5.33 -3.40
N ARG A 194 4.17 4.86 -4.60
CA ARG A 194 5.53 5.00 -5.10
C ARG A 194 5.96 6.46 -5.18
N GLN A 195 5.18 7.31 -5.87
CA GLN A 195 5.49 8.73 -6.04
C GLN A 195 5.56 9.46 -4.71
N PHE A 196 4.66 9.12 -3.77
CA PHE A 196 4.68 9.65 -2.42
C PHE A 196 6.00 9.29 -1.71
N ILE A 197 6.38 8.02 -1.70
CA ILE A 197 7.63 7.56 -1.10
C ILE A 197 8.81 8.30 -1.74
N GLU A 198 8.95 8.30 -3.08
CA GLU A 198 10.05 8.99 -3.78
C GLU A 198 10.12 10.50 -3.45
N SER A 199 8.97 11.18 -3.44
CA SER A 199 8.87 12.60 -3.08
C SER A 199 9.33 12.86 -1.64
N TRP A 200 8.98 11.97 -0.71
CA TRP A 200 9.43 12.05 0.67
C TRP A 200 10.94 11.90 0.83
N GLY A 201 11.55 10.93 0.13
CA GLY A 201 13.01 10.74 0.18
C GLY A 201 13.75 12.01 -0.25
N LYS A 202 13.30 12.62 -1.35
CA LYS A 202 13.78 13.91 -1.83
C LYS A 202 13.60 15.03 -0.78
N ARG A 203 12.39 15.17 -0.21
CA ARG A 203 12.06 16.22 0.75
C ARG A 203 12.87 16.10 2.05
N ILE A 204 13.07 14.88 2.55
CA ILE A 204 13.89 14.62 3.76
C ILE A 204 15.31 15.17 3.54
N ILE A 205 15.94 14.81 2.43
CA ILE A 205 17.30 15.27 2.11
C ILE A 205 17.32 16.78 1.82
N GLY A 206 16.23 17.33 1.27
CA GLY A 206 16.05 18.77 1.07
C GLY A 206 16.64 19.28 -0.25
N TYR A 207 16.49 18.52 -1.34
CA TYR A 207 16.79 19.01 -2.69
C TYR A 207 15.52 19.12 -3.54
N GLU A 208 15.50 20.05 -4.50
CA GLU A 208 14.38 20.29 -5.40
C GLU A 208 14.59 19.68 -6.78
N MET A 209 15.79 19.81 -7.34
CA MET A 209 16.14 19.33 -8.67
C MET A 209 17.63 18.97 -8.70
N ILE A 210 17.98 18.04 -9.57
CA ILE A 210 19.37 17.69 -9.85
C ILE A 210 19.59 17.81 -11.35
N TYR A 211 20.58 18.60 -11.74
CA TYR A 211 20.96 18.84 -13.12
C TYR A 211 22.28 18.17 -13.43
N ASP A 212 22.39 17.63 -14.64
CA ASP A 212 23.65 17.12 -15.18
C ASP A 212 24.58 18.26 -15.61
N GLN A 213 25.75 17.89 -16.12
CA GLN A 213 26.75 18.81 -16.66
C GLN A 213 26.27 19.70 -17.83
N ASN A 214 25.15 19.35 -18.47
CA ASN A 214 24.54 20.11 -19.57
C ASN A 214 23.32 20.95 -19.11
N ASP A 215 23.17 21.15 -17.80
CA ASP A 215 22.03 21.81 -17.16
C ASP A 215 20.69 21.13 -17.52
N GLN A 216 20.71 19.82 -17.78
CA GLN A 216 19.51 19.02 -18.03
C GLN A 216 19.07 18.30 -16.75
N PRO A 217 17.75 18.28 -16.43
CA PRO A 217 17.26 17.52 -15.29
C PRO A 217 17.59 16.02 -15.42
N ILE A 218 18.24 15.47 -14.41
CA ILE A 218 18.56 14.04 -14.38
C ILE A 218 17.26 13.23 -14.31
N LYS A 219 17.07 12.30 -15.25
CA LYS A 219 15.93 11.38 -15.22
C LYS A 219 16.02 10.52 -13.95
N LYS A 220 14.87 10.29 -13.28
CA LYS A 220 14.76 9.48 -12.06
C LYS A 220 15.47 10.04 -10.82
N PHE A 221 15.75 11.34 -10.77
CA PHE A 221 16.36 11.99 -9.61
C PHE A 221 15.56 11.81 -8.29
N THR A 222 14.27 11.52 -8.36
CA THR A 222 13.41 11.20 -7.21
C THR A 222 13.67 9.80 -6.62
N GLN A 223 14.27 8.89 -7.38
CA GLN A 223 14.58 7.51 -6.97
C GLN A 223 15.87 7.42 -6.16
N ILE A 224 16.73 8.44 -6.24
CA ILE A 224 18.03 8.49 -5.58
C ILE A 224 17.87 8.60 -4.06
N GLY A 225 16.79 9.23 -3.59
CA GLY A 225 16.62 9.63 -2.20
C GLY A 225 16.70 8.47 -1.21
N TRP A 226 15.95 7.38 -1.44
CA TRP A 226 15.89 6.29 -0.46
C TRP A 226 17.12 5.39 -0.45
N ASP A 227 17.77 5.18 -1.59
CA ASP A 227 19.05 4.48 -1.63
C ASP A 227 20.10 5.25 -0.82
N PHE A 228 20.16 6.58 -1.02
CA PHE A 228 21.06 7.46 -0.27
C PHE A 228 20.72 7.53 1.23
N ILE A 229 19.44 7.69 1.59
CA ILE A 229 18.99 7.69 2.99
C ILE A 229 19.38 6.37 3.67
N SER A 230 19.26 5.24 2.97
CA SER A 230 19.64 3.93 3.52
C SER A 230 21.12 3.85 3.89
N GLU A 231 21.99 4.48 3.11
CA GLU A 231 23.42 4.58 3.42
C GLU A 231 23.67 5.52 4.60
N GLN A 232 23.01 6.69 4.62
CA GLN A 232 23.18 7.69 5.69
C GLN A 232 22.64 7.23 7.04
N VAL A 233 21.59 6.40 7.06
CA VAL A 233 21.10 5.75 8.29
C VAL A 233 22.16 4.81 8.87
N LYS A 234 22.86 4.03 8.02
CA LYS A 234 23.97 3.16 8.48
C LYS A 234 25.15 3.96 9.03
N LYS A 235 25.42 5.15 8.46
CA LYS A 235 26.45 6.07 8.95
C LYS A 235 26.04 6.81 10.23
N GLY A 236 24.76 6.77 10.62
CA GLY A 236 24.23 7.49 11.79
C GLY A 236 23.90 8.97 11.55
N ASN A 237 24.00 9.45 10.31
CA ASN A 237 23.71 10.85 9.97
C ASN A 237 22.20 11.12 9.85
N ILE A 238 21.40 10.10 9.52
CA ILE A 238 19.95 10.21 9.46
C ILE A 238 19.33 9.22 10.45
N LYS A 239 18.39 9.67 11.27
CA LYS A 239 17.59 8.83 12.15
C LYS A 239 16.13 8.89 11.73
N LEU A 240 15.58 7.73 11.39
CA LEU A 240 14.16 7.56 11.05
C LEU A 240 13.38 7.08 12.27
N PRO A 241 12.13 7.52 12.47
CA PRO A 241 11.27 7.07 13.57
C PRO A 241 10.55 5.75 13.26
N PHE A 242 10.84 5.13 12.11
CA PHE A 242 10.21 3.89 11.64
C PHE A 242 11.26 2.92 11.08
N ASN A 243 10.83 1.68 10.82
CA ASN A 243 11.68 0.66 10.22
C ASN A 243 11.86 0.91 8.71
N LEU A 244 13.09 1.23 8.31
CA LEU A 244 13.44 1.49 6.92
C LEU A 244 13.24 0.27 6.02
N ASP A 245 13.52 -0.94 6.48
CA ASP A 245 13.40 -2.15 5.66
C ASP A 245 11.95 -2.38 5.21
N GLN A 246 10.99 -2.11 6.10
CA GLN A 246 9.55 -2.19 5.77
C GLN A 246 9.18 -1.19 4.66
N LEU A 247 9.68 0.05 4.75
CA LEU A 247 9.45 1.06 3.71
C LEU A 247 10.08 0.62 2.38
N MET A 248 11.29 0.06 2.42
CA MET A 248 11.99 -0.42 1.22
C MET A 248 11.28 -1.61 0.57
N HIS A 249 10.65 -2.49 1.34
CA HIS A 249 9.79 -3.55 0.80
C HIS A 249 8.60 -2.99 0.01
N ILE A 250 7.89 -2.00 0.58
CA ILE A 250 6.77 -1.33 -0.10
C ILE A 250 7.26 -0.58 -1.35
N TYR A 251 8.39 0.13 -1.24
CA TYR A 251 8.97 0.88 -2.34
C TYR A 251 9.31 -0.02 -3.54
N ARG A 252 10.03 -1.13 -3.31
CA ARG A 252 10.40 -2.10 -4.36
C ARG A 252 9.17 -2.71 -5.03
N TRP A 253 8.19 -3.17 -4.24
CA TRP A 253 6.93 -3.69 -4.74
C TRP A 253 6.19 -2.68 -5.63
N SER A 254 6.08 -1.42 -5.19
CA SER A 254 5.41 -0.37 -5.95
C SER A 254 6.17 0.04 -7.22
N ASN A 255 7.50 -0.06 -7.21
CA ASN A 255 8.34 0.18 -8.38
C ASN A 255 8.17 -0.92 -9.44
N ILE A 256 8.10 -2.19 -9.03
CA ILE A 256 7.87 -3.33 -9.94
C ILE A 256 6.57 -3.16 -10.75
N PHE A 257 5.50 -2.68 -10.11
CA PHE A 257 4.21 -2.46 -10.77
C PHE A 257 4.33 -1.60 -12.04
N THR A 258 5.22 -0.60 -12.03
CA THR A 258 5.40 0.30 -13.19
C THR A 258 6.07 -0.37 -14.39
N HIS A 259 6.63 -1.56 -14.21
CA HIS A 259 7.26 -2.35 -15.26
C HIS A 259 6.38 -3.51 -15.73
N MET A 260 5.53 -4.06 -14.85
CA MET A 260 4.73 -5.24 -15.15
C MET A 260 3.25 -4.95 -15.43
N THR A 261 2.73 -3.79 -15.01
CA THR A 261 1.31 -3.36 -15.11
C THR A 261 0.27 -4.36 -14.57
N HIS A 262 0.70 -5.40 -13.83
CA HIS A 262 -0.18 -6.37 -13.19
C HIS A 262 -0.92 -5.76 -12.01
N LEU A 263 -2.25 -5.93 -12.00
CA LEU A 263 -3.09 -5.50 -10.88
C LEU A 263 -2.85 -6.39 -9.66
N TYR A 264 -2.21 -5.84 -8.63
CA TYR A 264 -2.04 -6.51 -7.33
C TYR A 264 -3.34 -6.59 -6.53
N ALA A 265 -3.39 -7.50 -5.57
CA ALA A 265 -4.55 -7.71 -4.71
C ALA A 265 -4.95 -6.43 -3.95
N ALA A 266 -6.25 -6.17 -3.78
CA ALA A 266 -6.75 -4.94 -3.18
C ALA A 266 -6.30 -4.77 -1.72
N TYR A 267 -6.25 -5.88 -0.96
CA TYR A 267 -5.77 -5.87 0.42
C TYR A 267 -4.27 -5.52 0.54
N MET A 268 -3.46 -5.81 -0.48
CA MET A 268 -2.03 -5.42 -0.47
C MET A 268 -1.88 -3.91 -0.61
N GLN A 269 -2.70 -3.30 -1.49
CA GLN A 269 -2.73 -1.85 -1.68
C GLN A 269 -3.19 -1.13 -0.40
N PHE A 270 -4.26 -1.63 0.22
CA PHE A 270 -4.72 -1.18 1.53
C PHE A 270 -3.60 -1.24 2.56
N TYR A 271 -2.93 -2.39 2.68
CA TYR A 271 -1.86 -2.58 3.67
C TYR A 271 -0.66 -1.65 3.44
N ALA A 272 -0.24 -1.49 2.19
CA ALA A 272 0.83 -0.56 1.83
C ALA A 272 0.48 0.89 2.25
N ILE A 273 -0.74 1.34 1.98
CA ILE A 273 -1.21 2.68 2.40
C ILE A 273 -1.22 2.81 3.91
N THR A 274 -1.81 1.84 4.63
CA THR A 274 -1.85 1.86 6.09
C THR A 274 -0.44 1.92 6.70
N MET A 275 0.51 1.18 6.14
CA MET A 275 1.89 1.19 6.62
C MET A 275 2.59 2.52 6.33
N VAL A 276 2.44 3.05 5.11
CA VAL A 276 3.01 4.36 4.75
C VAL A 276 2.40 5.46 5.62
N GLU A 277 1.09 5.48 5.83
CA GLU A 277 0.42 6.43 6.72
C GLU A 277 1.00 6.36 8.14
N LYS A 278 1.10 5.15 8.72
CA LYS A 278 1.72 4.95 10.05
C LYS A 278 3.17 5.45 10.11
N MET A 279 3.96 5.22 9.06
CA MET A 279 5.38 5.61 9.03
C MET A 279 5.57 7.13 8.95
N PHE A 280 4.70 7.83 8.22
CA PHE A 280 4.82 9.27 7.98
C PHE A 280 3.91 10.14 8.87
N ALA A 281 3.09 9.51 9.73
CA ALA A 281 2.28 10.20 10.73
C ALA A 281 3.14 11.01 11.72
N THR A 282 2.59 12.12 12.21
CA THR A 282 3.25 12.95 13.23
C THR A 282 3.38 12.23 14.55
N SER A 283 4.56 12.22 15.15
CA SER A 283 4.75 11.89 16.55
C SER A 283 4.35 13.07 17.43
N ASP A 284 3.09 13.10 17.82
CA ASP A 284 2.51 13.89 18.92
C ASP A 284 2.71 15.42 18.89
N GLY A 285 3.21 15.99 17.78
CA GLY A 285 3.42 17.43 17.63
C GLY A 285 4.49 18.03 18.55
N ILE A 286 5.35 17.18 19.14
CA ILE A 286 6.35 17.61 20.12
C ILE A 286 7.40 18.49 19.44
N PRO A 287 7.54 19.77 19.83
CA PRO A 287 8.53 20.65 19.22
C PRO A 287 9.96 20.17 19.54
N LYS A 288 10.86 20.23 18.55
CA LYS A 288 12.29 19.91 18.72
C LYS A 288 13.16 21.12 18.46
N LYS A 289 14.28 21.23 19.19
CA LYS A 289 15.31 22.22 18.93
C LYS A 289 16.13 21.80 17.71
N ILE A 290 16.21 22.67 16.71
CA ILE A 290 17.03 22.49 15.51
C ILE A 290 18.37 23.22 15.64
N TYR A 291 19.22 23.13 14.61
CA TYR A 291 20.60 23.65 14.57
C TYR A 291 20.78 25.11 15.01
N ASN A 292 19.75 25.96 14.84
CA ASN A 292 19.78 27.38 15.22
C ASN A 292 19.09 27.67 16.58
N ASN A 293 18.90 26.64 17.42
CA ASN A 293 18.21 26.68 18.71
C ASN A 293 16.70 27.05 18.65
N ARG A 294 16.12 27.23 17.46
CA ARG A 294 14.66 27.42 17.34
C ARG A 294 13.95 26.10 17.61
N LEU A 295 12.75 26.20 18.19
CA LEU A 295 11.83 25.07 18.28
C LEU A 295 11.03 24.98 17.00
N GLN A 296 10.97 23.79 16.42
CA GLN A 296 10.16 23.50 15.25
C GLN A 296 9.21 22.34 15.58
N THR A 297 8.02 22.36 14.99
CA THR A 297 7.10 21.23 14.94
C THR A 297 6.87 20.88 13.48
N LYS A 298 6.83 19.59 13.15
CA LYS A 298 6.53 19.12 11.79
C LYS A 298 5.14 18.51 11.74
N ALA A 299 4.51 18.63 10.57
CA ALA A 299 3.25 17.96 10.25
C ALA A 299 3.44 16.52 9.75
N CYS A 300 4.62 15.94 9.98
CA CYS A 300 4.99 14.59 9.55
C CYS A 300 5.90 13.89 10.57
N ALA A 301 6.34 12.68 10.24
CA ALA A 301 7.27 11.88 11.03
C ALA A 301 8.55 12.63 11.44
N ASP A 302 9.00 12.38 12.68
CA ASP A 302 10.21 12.97 13.26
C ASP A 302 11.52 12.39 12.69
N VAL A 303 11.78 12.66 11.40
CA VAL A 303 13.07 12.36 10.78
C VAL A 303 14.11 13.37 11.26
N LEU A 304 15.23 12.87 11.80
CA LEU A 304 16.31 13.70 12.31
C LEU A 304 17.53 13.58 11.39
N ILE A 305 18.14 14.71 11.05
CA ILE A 305 19.40 14.74 10.31
C ILE A 305 20.47 15.42 11.17
N TYR A 306 21.60 14.75 11.30
CA TYR A 306 22.80 15.22 11.96
C TYR A 306 23.87 15.51 10.91
N ASN A 307 24.69 16.54 11.14
CA ASN A 307 25.78 16.95 10.26
C ASN A 307 25.31 17.18 8.81
N TYR A 308 24.34 18.08 8.63
CA TYR A 308 23.61 18.22 7.37
C TYR A 308 24.51 18.62 6.19
N ASN A 309 25.56 19.40 6.41
CA ASN A 309 26.54 19.74 5.39
C ASN A 309 27.31 18.51 4.91
N GLN A 310 27.65 17.58 5.80
CA GLN A 310 28.25 16.30 5.40
C GLN A 310 27.26 15.47 4.58
N VAL A 311 25.98 15.44 4.96
CA VAL A 311 24.94 14.75 4.17
C VAL A 311 24.82 15.35 2.77
N LYS A 312 24.91 16.68 2.64
CA LYS A 312 24.92 17.35 1.33
C LYS A 312 26.13 16.96 0.49
N GLN A 313 27.31 17.01 1.10
CA GLN A 313 28.57 16.66 0.43
C GLN A 313 28.59 15.18 -0.01
N ASP A 314 28.17 14.26 0.87
CA ASP A 314 28.07 12.84 0.55
C ASP A 314 27.14 12.57 -0.64
N LEU A 315 26.03 13.32 -0.75
CA LEU A 315 25.15 13.19 -1.91
C LEU A 315 25.84 13.66 -3.18
N GLU A 316 26.47 14.84 -3.16
CA GLU A 316 27.21 15.38 -4.30
C GLU A 316 28.30 14.42 -4.78
N ASP A 317 29.05 13.84 -3.85
CA ASP A 317 30.13 12.91 -4.17
C ASP A 317 29.56 11.58 -4.72
N SER A 318 28.49 11.04 -4.14
CA SER A 318 27.82 9.85 -4.66
C SER A 318 27.27 10.03 -6.09
N LEU A 319 26.86 11.24 -6.46
CA LEU A 319 26.37 11.56 -7.79
C LEU A 319 27.50 11.72 -8.81
N LYS A 320 28.63 12.31 -8.41
CA LYS A 320 29.84 12.39 -9.25
C LYS A 320 30.37 10.99 -9.57
N GLU A 321 30.40 10.09 -8.59
CA GLU A 321 30.86 8.70 -8.77
C GLU A 321 29.95 7.88 -9.71
N LYS A 322 28.63 8.12 -9.71
CA LYS A 322 27.65 7.39 -10.52
C LYS A 322 27.55 7.84 -12.00
N ASN A 323 28.60 8.45 -12.55
CA ASN A 323 28.75 8.86 -13.97
C ASN A 323 27.86 10.02 -14.47
N PHE A 324 27.48 10.99 -13.63
CA PHE A 324 26.86 12.24 -14.12
C PHE A 324 27.87 13.33 -14.53
N GLY A 325 29.16 12.99 -14.58
CA GLY A 325 30.26 13.92 -14.86
C GLY A 325 30.76 14.66 -13.62
N ASN A 326 31.86 15.40 -13.76
CA ASN A 326 32.53 16.13 -12.67
C ASN A 326 31.73 17.34 -12.15
N SER A 327 30.56 17.64 -12.72
CA SER A 327 29.75 18.81 -12.35
C SER A 327 28.27 18.46 -12.33
N VAL A 328 27.82 17.89 -11.22
CA VAL A 328 26.39 17.75 -10.89
C VAL A 328 25.96 18.98 -10.11
N LYS A 329 24.84 19.60 -10.50
CA LYS A 329 24.28 20.75 -9.79
C LYS A 329 23.02 20.33 -9.05
N ILE A 330 23.06 20.45 -7.73
CA ILE A 330 21.92 20.18 -6.86
C ILE A 330 21.28 21.52 -6.48
N VAL A 331 19.98 21.66 -6.76
CA VAL A 331 19.19 22.78 -6.25
C VAL A 331 18.72 22.40 -4.86
N TRP A 332 19.37 22.95 -3.84
CA TRP A 332 19.05 22.72 -2.45
C TRP A 332 17.86 23.57 -2.00
N THR A 333 16.96 22.97 -1.23
CA THR A 333 15.98 23.72 -0.46
C THR A 333 16.69 24.48 0.66
N ASP A 334 16.20 25.67 0.98
CA ASP A 334 16.62 26.42 2.15
C ASP A 334 16.47 25.56 3.42
N VAL A 335 17.52 25.51 4.24
CA VAL A 335 17.58 24.67 5.45
C VAL A 335 16.42 25.00 6.39
N ASP A 336 16.11 26.30 6.55
CA ASP A 336 15.03 26.75 7.41
C ASP A 336 13.64 26.39 6.86
N LYS A 337 13.54 26.05 5.56
CA LYS A 337 12.31 25.65 4.87
C LYS A 337 12.18 24.14 4.64
N ASN A 338 13.11 23.31 5.12
CA ASN A 338 12.94 21.87 5.02
C ASN A 338 11.73 21.45 5.86
N GLU A 339 10.65 20.95 5.26
CA GLU A 339 9.41 20.59 5.96
C GLU A 339 9.36 19.10 6.39
N ALA A 340 10.33 18.29 5.94
CA ALA A 340 10.28 16.84 6.07
C ALA A 340 11.25 16.28 7.12
N ALA A 341 12.25 17.06 7.53
CA ALA A 341 13.22 16.63 8.55
C ALA A 341 13.56 17.76 9.53
N TYR A 342 13.95 17.36 10.74
CA TYR A 342 14.59 18.23 11.71
C TYR A 342 16.10 18.20 11.46
N ILE A 343 16.64 19.36 11.10
CA ILE A 343 18.09 19.54 10.96
C ILE A 343 18.67 19.83 12.33
N MET A 344 19.26 18.83 12.96
CA MET A 344 19.75 18.90 14.34
C MET A 344 21.07 19.66 14.43
N THR A 345 21.94 19.46 13.43
CA THR A 345 23.26 20.09 13.30
C THR A 345 23.58 20.34 11.83
N LEU A 346 24.32 21.41 11.56
CA LEU A 346 24.82 21.73 10.22
C LEU A 346 26.13 21.00 9.95
#